data_AF-A0A024VB04-F1
#
_entry.id   AF-A0A024VB04-F1
#
_cell.length_a   1.000
_cell.length_b   1.000
_cell.length_c   1.000
_cell.angle_alpha   90.00
_cell.angle_beta   90.00
_cell.angle_gamma   90.00
#
_symmetry.space_group_name_H-M   'P 1'
#
loop_
_entity.id
_entity.type
_entity.pdbx_description
1 polymer ?
#
loop_
_entity_poly.entity_id
_entity_poly.type
_entity_poly.pdbx_seq_one_letter_code
_entity_poly.pdbx_strand_id
1 'polypeptide(L)'
;MSEALDIDNAKAKIGLVFSYWKKVANNDFSKCSIFCVLSGKSSKDENATIQEQFQMWLTGYQLTETFFVFLKNSERILILTSDKKKRFLQPLLDNIKNVDVLERSNDNTSNFENIKSTIESTNCDEIALLKDKDATGSFFENCYDFIKTLNKKEMDVNNNIKELLNFRSDTDMKIQKSGSDIACIILKSILITTIENALDNEEFESHDKIKEKALKFMDNKKCVMKLKDKLKVDIEEIDVIYSNVQSGNNFTLTYKNSNDKNYLSQNEGTILVGVGLKYKELCCNITRTLLLNARTQHKELYNFTISIEKYIIKECLKVGTNFSSVYKKTLEYVKEHKKEYKTLSNIQIENYFVKCIGHIIGIEFIDKEYLIIESNHQGKIQKNTSYNLSVGFENVQGLEKNKFAIWISDTICIDDNEDVIVLTDAISKEINTISYELEDTKSDDEEGDDDERDDDDEKDDERDDDDDEKDDDEDDEKKKKKKKKNKKKKKKKKCKK
;
A
#
# COMPACT_ATOMS: atom_id res chain seq x y z
N MET A 1 14.19 11.93 18.95
CA MET A 1 13.27 13.05 19.26
C MET A 1 12.46 12.69 20.49
N SER A 2 12.10 13.63 21.36
CA SER A 2 11.18 13.32 22.46
C SER A 2 9.82 12.97 21.88
N GLU A 3 9.34 11.76 22.13
CA GLU A 3 7.97 11.33 21.82
C GLU A 3 7.01 12.34 22.45
N ALA A 4 6.43 13.22 21.64
CA ALA A 4 5.50 14.23 22.09
C ALA A 4 4.13 13.86 21.54
N LEU A 5 3.15 13.81 22.44
CA LEU A 5 1.77 13.58 22.06
C LEU A 5 1.28 14.75 21.19
N ASP A 6 0.72 14.42 20.01
CA ASP A 6 -0.05 15.38 19.22
C ASP A 6 -1.39 15.62 19.90
N ILE A 7 -1.43 16.66 20.73
CA ILE A 7 -2.59 16.99 21.56
C ILE A 7 -3.82 17.36 20.72
N ASP A 8 -3.64 18.06 19.61
CA ASP A 8 -4.75 18.50 18.77
C ASP A 8 -5.39 17.30 18.06
N ASN A 9 -4.56 16.39 17.54
CA ASN A 9 -5.03 15.14 16.94
C ASN A 9 -5.75 14.25 17.96
N ALA A 10 -5.14 14.06 19.15
CA ALA A 10 -5.74 13.26 20.22
C ALA A 10 -7.08 13.85 20.68
N LYS A 11 -7.17 15.18 20.85
CA LYS A 11 -8.40 15.87 21.23
C LYS A 11 -9.52 15.69 20.18
N ALA A 12 -9.19 15.81 18.90
CA ALA A 12 -10.16 15.58 17.82
C ALA A 12 -10.70 14.15 17.85
N LYS A 13 -9.82 13.15 18.03
CA LYS A 13 -10.20 11.74 18.09
C LYS A 13 -10.98 11.36 19.35
N ILE A 14 -10.65 11.94 20.51
CA ILE A 14 -11.46 11.81 21.73
C ILE A 14 -12.89 12.32 21.49
N GLY A 15 -13.03 13.51 20.89
CA GLY A 15 -14.34 14.07 20.53
C GLY A 15 -15.10 13.14 19.57
N LEU A 16 -14.40 12.51 18.63
CA LEU A 16 -14.99 11.53 17.73
C LEU A 16 -15.42 10.26 18.44
N VAL A 17 -14.63 9.70 19.38
CA VAL A 17 -15.00 8.52 20.18
C VAL A 17 -16.37 8.76 20.84
N PHE A 18 -16.55 9.88 21.54
CA PHE A 18 -17.82 10.20 22.19
C PHE A 18 -18.94 10.46 21.18
N SER A 19 -18.66 11.15 20.08
CA SER A 19 -19.65 11.42 19.02
C SER A 19 -20.13 10.12 18.35
N TYR A 20 -19.22 9.22 18.00
CA TYR A 20 -19.49 7.90 17.45
C TYR A 20 -20.30 7.08 18.46
N TRP A 21 -19.85 7.00 19.70
CA TRP A 21 -20.53 6.25 20.76
C TRP A 21 -21.97 6.74 21.03
N LYS A 22 -22.25 8.03 20.84
CA LYS A 22 -23.60 8.61 20.93
C LYS A 22 -24.45 8.37 19.68
N LYS A 23 -23.85 8.37 18.49
CA LYS A 23 -24.55 8.30 17.19
C LYS A 23 -24.82 6.89 16.67
N VAL A 24 -24.04 5.89 17.06
CA VAL A 24 -24.17 4.53 16.55
C VAL A 24 -25.51 3.93 17.01
N ALA A 25 -26.56 4.15 16.22
CA ALA A 25 -27.95 3.89 16.60
C ALA A 25 -28.34 2.39 16.58
N ASN A 26 -27.48 1.52 16.02
CA ASN A 26 -27.83 0.12 15.73
C ASN A 26 -26.83 -0.90 16.29
N ASN A 27 -26.08 -0.54 17.33
CA ASN A 27 -25.10 -1.44 17.91
C ASN A 27 -25.21 -1.44 19.42
N ASP A 28 -25.12 -2.61 20.05
CA ASP A 28 -25.26 -2.79 21.50
C ASP A 28 -24.28 -1.90 22.28
N PHE A 29 -23.15 -1.51 21.68
CA PHE A 29 -22.20 -0.53 22.21
C PHE A 29 -22.84 0.79 22.65
N SER A 30 -23.89 1.25 21.95
CA SER A 30 -24.59 2.50 22.29
C SER A 30 -25.40 2.44 23.58
N LYS A 31 -25.78 1.23 24.03
CA LYS A 31 -26.52 0.97 25.27
C LYS A 31 -25.59 1.07 26.49
N CYS A 32 -24.30 0.78 26.30
CA CYS A 32 -23.30 0.96 27.34
C CYS A 32 -23.03 2.45 27.62
N SER A 33 -22.89 2.80 28.89
CA SER A 33 -22.40 4.13 29.32
C SER A 33 -20.94 4.10 29.77
N ILE A 34 -20.34 2.90 29.81
CA ILE A 34 -18.96 2.65 30.22
C ILE A 34 -18.26 1.90 29.08
N PHE A 35 -17.11 2.42 28.66
CA PHE A 35 -16.26 1.80 27.64
C PHE A 35 -14.84 1.69 28.18
N CYS A 36 -14.35 0.46 28.26
CA CYS A 36 -13.07 0.10 28.83
C CYS A 36 -12.14 -0.38 27.72
N VAL A 37 -10.92 0.18 27.65
CA VAL A 37 -9.85 -0.33 26.79
C VAL A 37 -8.72 -0.82 27.69
N LEU A 38 -8.49 -2.14 27.68
CA LEU A 38 -7.52 -2.78 28.54
C LEU A 38 -6.40 -3.40 27.71
N SER A 39 -5.17 -2.94 27.94
CA SER A 39 -3.97 -3.45 27.27
C SER A 39 -2.99 -4.06 28.26
N GLY A 40 -2.53 -5.27 27.96
CA GLY A 40 -1.48 -5.97 28.70
C GLY A 40 -0.08 -5.61 28.20
N LYS A 41 0.83 -6.57 28.32
CA LYS A 41 2.15 -6.48 27.65
C LYS A 41 1.97 -6.50 26.14
N SER A 42 2.96 -5.99 25.41
CA SER A 42 2.96 -6.07 23.94
C SER A 42 2.74 -7.51 23.48
N SER A 43 1.87 -7.67 22.49
CA SER A 43 1.72 -8.95 21.80
C SER A 43 3.06 -9.39 21.20
N LYS A 44 3.24 -10.71 21.07
CA LYS A 44 4.32 -11.30 20.26
C LYS A 44 3.91 -11.52 18.81
N ASP A 45 2.64 -11.31 18.48
CA ASP A 45 2.15 -11.35 17.10
C ASP A 45 2.77 -10.21 16.30
N GLU A 46 3.02 -10.46 15.02
CA GLU A 46 3.51 -9.45 14.09
C GLU A 46 2.44 -8.39 13.80
N ASN A 47 1.15 -8.73 13.96
CA ASN A 47 0.04 -7.81 13.75
C ASN A 47 -0.40 -7.17 15.07
N ALA A 48 -0.58 -5.85 15.04
CA ALA A 48 -1.15 -5.11 16.16
C ALA A 48 -2.59 -5.57 16.43
N THR A 49 -2.89 -5.87 17.68
CA THR A 49 -4.25 -6.23 18.08
C THR A 49 -5.16 -5.00 18.09
N ILE A 50 -6.48 -5.17 18.03
CA ILE A 50 -7.42 -4.05 17.83
C ILE A 50 -7.36 -2.97 18.94
N GLN A 51 -7.05 -3.34 20.18
CA GLN A 51 -6.84 -2.35 21.25
C GLN A 51 -5.52 -1.57 21.07
N GLU A 52 -4.47 -2.22 20.57
CA GLU A 52 -3.20 -1.54 20.23
C GLU A 52 -3.44 -0.56 19.08
N GLN A 53 -4.22 -0.98 18.07
CA GLN A 53 -4.65 -0.10 16.99
C GLN A 53 -5.50 1.06 17.51
N PHE A 54 -6.41 0.84 18.47
CA PHE A 54 -7.18 1.92 19.08
C PHE A 54 -6.29 2.92 19.83
N GLN A 55 -5.32 2.44 20.60
CA GLN A 55 -4.36 3.31 21.29
C GLN A 55 -3.51 4.09 20.30
N MET A 56 -2.94 3.41 19.31
CA MET A 56 -2.14 4.02 18.24
C MET A 56 -2.96 5.07 17.48
N TRP A 57 -4.20 4.75 17.15
CA TRP A 57 -5.12 5.68 16.51
C TRP A 57 -5.35 6.91 17.40
N LEU A 58 -5.67 6.72 18.67
CA LEU A 58 -6.04 7.80 19.59
C LEU A 58 -4.87 8.70 19.99
N THR A 59 -3.69 8.12 20.27
CA THR A 59 -2.56 8.83 20.89
C THR A 59 -1.30 8.86 20.03
N GLY A 60 -1.28 8.15 18.90
CA GLY A 60 -0.09 7.98 18.07
C GLY A 60 0.93 6.99 18.63
N TYR A 61 0.64 6.32 19.75
CA TYR A 61 1.56 5.38 20.39
C TYR A 61 0.82 4.18 21.00
N GLN A 62 1.47 3.02 20.98
CA GLN A 62 1.02 1.85 21.72
C GLN A 62 1.35 2.00 23.21
N LEU A 63 0.32 2.09 24.05
CA LEU A 63 0.45 2.27 25.48
C LEU A 63 0.17 0.94 26.20
N THR A 64 1.20 0.08 26.23
CA THR A 64 1.15 -1.20 26.98
C THR A 64 0.78 -0.98 28.45
N GLU A 65 0.29 -2.01 29.13
CA GLU A 65 -0.05 -1.98 30.56
C GLU A 65 -0.78 -0.68 30.97
N THR A 66 -1.82 -0.36 30.21
CA THR A 66 -2.63 0.86 30.39
C THR A 66 -4.10 0.50 30.32
N PHE A 67 -4.88 1.07 31.24
CA PHE A 67 -6.31 0.85 31.34
C PHE A 67 -7.05 2.18 31.16
N PHE A 68 -7.77 2.31 30.06
CA PHE A 68 -8.63 3.45 29.78
C PHE A 68 -10.07 3.13 30.18
N VAL A 69 -10.75 4.09 30.80
CA VAL A 69 -12.17 4.05 31.12
C VAL A 69 -12.82 5.32 30.59
N PHE A 70 -13.67 5.19 29.58
CA PHE A 70 -14.47 6.27 29.01
C PHE A 70 -15.88 6.20 29.58
N LEU A 71 -16.44 7.37 29.94
CA LEU A 71 -17.76 7.52 30.50
C LEU A 71 -18.61 8.41 29.61
N LYS A 72 -19.64 7.82 28.98
CA LYS A 72 -20.41 8.43 27.89
C LYS A 72 -21.12 9.73 28.28
N ASN A 73 -21.76 9.75 29.45
CA ASN A 73 -22.66 10.83 29.86
C ASN A 73 -21.91 12.08 30.34
N SER A 74 -20.80 11.89 31.05
CA SER A 74 -19.94 12.96 31.54
C SER A 74 -18.82 13.33 30.57
N GLU A 75 -18.65 12.57 29.47
CA GLU A 75 -17.49 12.65 28.57
C GLU A 75 -16.16 12.64 29.34
N ARG A 76 -16.10 11.85 30.42
CA ARG A 76 -14.92 11.71 31.28
C ARG A 76 -14.09 10.51 30.88
N ILE A 77 -12.77 10.65 30.98
CA ILE A 77 -11.79 9.60 30.69
C ILE A 77 -10.89 9.44 31.93
N LEU A 78 -10.82 8.22 32.45
CA LEU A 78 -9.83 7.84 33.46
C LEU A 78 -8.79 6.94 32.78
N ILE A 79 -7.51 7.20 33.02
CA ILE A 79 -6.41 6.41 32.46
C ILE A 79 -5.51 5.96 33.60
N LEU A 80 -5.45 4.65 33.87
CA LEU A 80 -4.51 4.07 34.83
C LEU A 80 -3.26 3.56 34.09
N THR A 81 -2.09 4.12 34.40
CA THR A 81 -0.83 3.81 33.71
C THR A 81 0.41 4.04 34.58
N SER A 82 1.61 3.83 34.03
CA SER A 82 2.88 4.10 34.72
C SER A 82 3.23 5.60 34.75
N ASP A 83 4.08 6.03 35.70
CA ASP A 83 4.57 7.42 35.78
C ASP A 83 5.16 7.92 34.45
N LYS A 84 5.98 7.11 33.77
CA LYS A 84 6.54 7.47 32.45
C LYS A 84 5.45 7.79 31.43
N LYS A 85 4.40 6.95 31.34
CA LYS A 85 3.29 7.13 30.39
C LYS A 85 2.37 8.27 30.82
N LYS A 86 2.20 8.50 32.11
CA LYS A 86 1.49 9.67 32.64
C LYS A 86 2.16 10.97 32.20
N ARG A 87 3.49 11.07 32.26
CA ARG A 87 4.24 12.23 31.75
C ARG A 87 4.05 12.43 30.25
N PHE A 88 4.04 11.36 29.47
CA PHE A 88 3.72 11.41 28.03
C PHE A 88 2.29 11.93 27.77
N LEU A 89 1.32 11.49 28.57
CA LEU A 89 -0.09 11.92 28.49
C LEU A 89 -0.37 13.27 29.16
N GLN A 90 0.61 13.89 29.83
CA GLN A 90 0.43 15.15 30.57
C GLN A 90 -0.26 16.25 29.73
N PRO A 91 0.07 16.43 28.43
CA PRO A 91 -0.63 17.40 27.60
C PRO A 91 -2.15 17.19 27.52
N LEU A 92 -2.67 15.96 27.66
CA LEU A 92 -4.12 15.71 27.69
C LEU A 92 -4.75 16.26 28.96
N LEU A 93 -4.14 16.04 30.13
CA LEU A 93 -4.66 16.55 31.40
C LEU A 93 -4.68 18.08 31.39
N ASP A 94 -3.62 18.69 30.84
CA ASP A 94 -3.47 20.14 30.82
C ASP A 94 -4.48 20.83 29.87
N ASN A 95 -4.94 20.12 28.82
CA ASN A 95 -5.77 20.68 27.75
C ASN A 95 -7.21 20.15 27.71
N ILE A 96 -7.53 19.07 28.43
CA ILE A 96 -8.85 18.43 28.45
C ILE A 96 -9.30 18.22 29.90
N LYS A 97 -10.23 19.06 30.37
CA LYS A 97 -10.71 19.08 31.77
C LYS A 97 -11.26 17.75 32.29
N ASN A 98 -11.77 16.90 31.42
CA ASN A 98 -12.44 15.65 31.78
C ASN A 98 -11.52 14.42 31.62
N VAL A 99 -10.20 14.61 31.53
CA VAL A 99 -9.21 13.52 31.47
C VAL A 99 -8.42 13.49 32.77
N ASP A 100 -8.48 12.37 33.48
CA ASP A 100 -7.66 12.10 34.66
C ASP A 100 -6.70 10.94 34.38
N VAL A 101 -5.43 11.10 34.75
CA VAL A 101 -4.41 10.05 34.63
C VAL A 101 -3.91 9.62 36.01
N LEU A 102 -4.29 8.41 36.39
CA LEU A 102 -3.94 7.75 37.64
C LEU A 102 -2.60 7.02 37.48
N GLU A 103 -1.71 7.21 38.45
CA GLU A 103 -0.44 6.51 38.51
C GLU A 103 -0.62 5.16 39.19
N ARG A 104 -0.13 4.09 38.55
CA ARG A 104 -0.21 2.74 39.09
C ARG A 104 0.60 2.59 40.38
N SER A 105 0.03 1.93 41.38
CA SER A 105 0.71 1.50 42.60
C SER A 105 0.92 -0.03 42.60
N ASN A 106 1.56 -0.56 43.65
CA ASN A 106 1.85 -1.99 43.77
C ASN A 106 0.58 -2.87 43.77
N ASP A 107 -0.51 -2.39 44.38
CA ASP A 107 -1.79 -3.12 44.53
C ASP A 107 -2.98 -2.45 43.80
N ASN A 108 -2.83 -1.19 43.39
CA ASN A 108 -3.87 -0.35 42.78
C ASN A 108 -5.19 -0.25 43.57
N THR A 109 -5.23 -0.63 44.85
CA THR A 109 -6.46 -0.67 45.66
C THR A 109 -7.20 0.67 45.63
N SER A 110 -6.52 1.78 45.97
CA SER A 110 -7.12 3.12 45.96
C SER A 110 -7.52 3.59 44.55
N ASN A 111 -6.73 3.23 43.53
CA ASN A 111 -7.05 3.54 42.13
C ASN A 111 -8.34 2.82 41.70
N PHE A 112 -8.48 1.54 42.05
CA PHE A 112 -9.66 0.73 41.76
C PHE A 112 -10.90 1.21 42.53
N GLU A 113 -10.77 1.63 43.79
CA GLU A 113 -11.85 2.27 44.54
C GLU A 113 -12.33 3.56 43.85
N ASN A 114 -11.41 4.41 43.40
CA ASN A 114 -11.73 5.63 42.66
C ASN A 114 -12.47 5.31 41.35
N ILE A 115 -11.92 4.40 40.52
CA ILE A 115 -12.54 3.99 39.26
C ILE A 115 -13.93 3.38 39.52
N LYS A 116 -14.07 2.53 40.53
CA LYS A 116 -15.34 1.91 40.92
C LYS A 116 -16.39 2.95 41.29
N SER A 117 -16.05 3.89 42.18
CA SER A 117 -16.97 4.95 42.59
C SER A 117 -17.43 5.81 41.41
N THR A 118 -16.52 6.08 40.46
CA THR A 118 -16.85 6.85 39.26
C THR A 118 -17.74 6.05 38.32
N ILE A 119 -17.47 4.76 38.12
CA ILE A 119 -18.30 3.87 37.30
C ILE A 119 -19.70 3.70 37.90
N GLU A 120 -19.81 3.48 39.21
CA GLU A 120 -21.10 3.28 39.89
C GLU A 120 -22.01 4.51 39.79
N SER A 121 -21.44 5.72 39.72
CA SER A 121 -22.21 6.96 39.52
C SER A 121 -22.94 7.04 38.17
N THR A 122 -22.61 6.16 37.19
CA THR A 122 -23.24 6.17 35.86
C THR A 122 -24.57 5.42 35.78
N ASN A 123 -24.97 4.67 36.82
CA ASN A 123 -26.18 3.83 36.84
C ASN A 123 -26.34 2.92 35.60
N CYS A 124 -25.24 2.33 35.11
CA CYS A 124 -25.25 1.43 33.95
C CYS A 124 -24.87 0.01 34.35
N ASP A 125 -25.57 -1.00 33.84
CA ASP A 125 -25.36 -2.42 34.17
C ASP A 125 -24.44 -3.16 33.20
N GLU A 126 -24.01 -2.51 32.12
CA GLU A 126 -23.18 -3.10 31.06
C GLU A 126 -21.86 -2.33 30.89
N ILE A 127 -20.78 -3.05 30.63
CA ILE A 127 -19.46 -2.51 30.29
C ILE A 127 -19.09 -2.96 28.88
N ALA A 128 -18.89 -2.00 27.98
CA ALA A 128 -18.24 -2.26 26.71
C ALA A 128 -16.73 -2.45 26.95
N LEU A 129 -16.18 -3.59 26.54
CA LEU A 129 -14.81 -3.97 26.83
C LEU A 129 -14.06 -4.29 25.53
N LEU A 130 -13.05 -3.45 25.24
CA LEU A 130 -12.05 -3.71 24.22
C LEU A 130 -10.81 -4.27 24.91
N LYS A 131 -10.59 -5.57 24.76
CA LYS A 131 -9.44 -6.27 25.32
C LYS A 131 -8.87 -7.23 24.30
N ASP A 132 -7.58 -7.46 24.42
CA ASP A 132 -6.92 -8.55 23.73
C ASP A 132 -7.47 -9.91 24.23
N LYS A 133 -7.55 -10.87 23.32
CA LYS A 133 -7.93 -12.25 23.64
C LYS A 133 -6.84 -12.96 24.41
N ASP A 134 -5.57 -12.66 24.10
CA ASP A 134 -4.40 -13.37 24.59
C ASP A 134 -3.50 -12.50 25.47
N ALA A 135 -3.99 -11.35 25.95
CA ALA A 135 -3.21 -10.49 26.83
C ALA A 135 -2.82 -11.22 28.13
N THR A 136 -1.55 -11.08 28.49
CA THR A 136 -0.96 -11.67 29.69
C THR A 136 -0.29 -10.61 30.55
N GLY A 137 -0.07 -10.96 31.82
CA GLY A 137 0.72 -10.17 32.76
C GLY A 137 -0.12 -9.61 33.91
N SER A 138 0.55 -9.43 35.05
CA SER A 138 -0.09 -9.07 36.32
C SER A 138 -0.94 -7.80 36.25
N PHE A 139 -0.53 -6.79 35.47
CA PHE A 139 -1.33 -5.57 35.31
C PHE A 139 -2.68 -5.86 34.63
N PHE A 140 -2.68 -6.64 33.54
CA PHE A 140 -3.89 -7.01 32.82
C PHE A 140 -4.81 -7.86 33.70
N GLU A 141 -4.26 -8.89 34.34
CA GLU A 141 -4.99 -9.79 35.24
C GLU A 141 -5.65 -9.00 36.39
N ASN A 142 -4.89 -8.14 37.07
CA ASN A 142 -5.41 -7.31 38.16
C ASN A 142 -6.54 -6.37 37.70
N CYS A 143 -6.40 -5.72 36.54
CA CYS A 143 -7.44 -4.84 36.01
C CYS A 143 -8.68 -5.62 35.55
N TYR A 144 -8.48 -6.79 34.95
CA TYR A 144 -9.59 -7.63 34.49
C TYR A 144 -10.36 -8.24 35.65
N ASP A 145 -9.66 -8.71 36.68
CA ASP A 145 -10.31 -9.18 37.91
C ASP A 145 -11.05 -8.06 38.62
N PHE A 146 -10.50 -6.84 38.66
CA PHE A 146 -11.23 -5.66 39.10
C PHE A 146 -12.53 -5.44 38.31
N ILE A 147 -12.50 -5.50 36.97
CA ILE A 147 -13.70 -5.36 36.13
C ILE A 147 -14.76 -6.40 36.52
N LYS A 148 -14.37 -7.67 36.75
CA LYS A 148 -15.31 -8.72 37.19
C LYS A 148 -15.95 -8.38 38.54
N THR A 149 -15.22 -7.76 39.47
CA THR A 149 -15.78 -7.38 40.78
C THR A 149 -16.86 -6.29 40.70
N LEU A 150 -16.96 -5.58 39.57
CA LEU A 150 -18.03 -4.60 39.34
C LEU A 150 -19.40 -5.26 39.15
N ASN A 151 -19.46 -6.58 38.92
CA ASN A 151 -20.69 -7.36 38.72
C ASN A 151 -21.60 -6.78 37.61
N LYS A 152 -20.99 -6.26 36.54
CA LYS A 152 -21.68 -5.73 35.35
C LYS A 152 -21.52 -6.69 34.18
N LYS A 153 -22.49 -6.71 33.27
CA LYS A 153 -22.43 -7.56 32.07
C LYS A 153 -21.37 -7.02 31.12
N GLU A 154 -20.43 -7.88 30.73
CA GLU A 154 -19.39 -7.55 29.76
C GLU A 154 -19.92 -7.69 28.32
N MET A 155 -19.60 -6.70 27.47
CA MET A 155 -19.87 -6.71 26.05
C MET A 155 -18.56 -6.54 25.29
N ASP A 156 -18.20 -7.53 24.48
CA ASP A 156 -17.08 -7.42 23.55
C ASP A 156 -17.41 -6.40 22.45
N VAL A 157 -16.53 -5.42 22.24
CA VAL A 157 -16.70 -4.36 21.24
C VAL A 157 -15.62 -4.32 20.17
N ASN A 158 -14.86 -5.42 20.01
CA ASN A 158 -13.80 -5.54 19.01
C ASN A 158 -14.27 -5.17 17.59
N ASN A 159 -15.46 -5.64 17.19
CA ASN A 159 -16.01 -5.32 15.86
C ASN A 159 -16.67 -3.94 15.81
N ASN A 160 -17.18 -3.44 16.94
CA ASN A 160 -17.90 -2.16 17.02
C ASN A 160 -16.97 -0.96 16.87
N ILE A 161 -15.68 -1.11 17.20
CA ILE A 161 -14.68 -0.03 17.18
C ILE A 161 -13.98 0.08 15.82
N LYS A 162 -13.98 -0.96 14.97
CA LYS A 162 -13.26 -0.95 13.68
C LYS A 162 -13.64 0.22 12.79
N GLU A 163 -14.93 0.50 12.67
CA GLU A 163 -15.42 1.65 11.89
C GLU A 163 -14.87 2.99 12.42
N LEU A 164 -14.69 3.12 13.74
CA LEU A 164 -14.09 4.31 14.33
C LEU A 164 -12.62 4.48 13.92
N LEU A 165 -11.87 3.37 13.82
CA LEU A 165 -10.45 3.38 13.44
C LEU A 165 -10.21 3.75 11.97
N ASN A 166 -11.25 3.71 11.14
CA ASN A 166 -11.17 4.15 9.74
C ASN A 166 -11.09 5.67 9.59
N PHE A 167 -11.45 6.42 10.62
CA PHE A 167 -11.40 7.87 10.60
C PHE A 167 -9.97 8.39 10.56
N ARG A 168 -9.75 9.42 9.74
CA ARG A 168 -8.52 10.20 9.62
C ARG A 168 -8.83 11.64 10.00
N SER A 169 -8.10 12.18 10.98
CA SER A 169 -8.11 13.62 11.21
C SER A 169 -7.36 14.37 10.10
N ASP A 170 -7.45 15.71 10.11
CA ASP A 170 -6.63 16.55 9.24
C ASP A 170 -5.13 16.26 9.37
N THR A 171 -4.66 15.94 10.58
CA THR A 171 -3.26 15.56 10.81
C THR A 171 -2.97 14.20 10.18
N ASP A 172 -3.84 13.21 10.37
CA ASP A 172 -3.65 11.87 9.80
C ASP A 172 -3.63 11.94 8.26
N MET A 173 -4.49 12.76 7.65
CA MET A 173 -4.50 12.99 6.20
C MET A 173 -3.20 13.64 5.70
N LYS A 174 -2.64 14.62 6.43
CA LYS A 174 -1.34 15.21 6.10
C LYS A 174 -0.21 14.19 6.18
N ILE A 175 -0.24 13.30 7.18
CA ILE A 175 0.71 12.20 7.31
C ILE A 175 0.56 11.24 6.12
N GLN A 176 -0.66 10.82 5.76
CA GLN A 176 -0.88 9.94 4.61
C GLN A 176 -0.51 10.57 3.26
N LYS A 177 -0.72 11.88 3.10
CA LYS A 177 -0.23 12.60 1.92
C LYS A 177 1.31 12.59 1.87
N SER A 178 1.97 12.84 2.99
CA SER A 178 3.43 12.75 3.09
C SER A 178 3.93 11.33 2.77
N GLY A 179 3.29 10.29 3.32
CA GLY A 179 3.57 8.89 3.01
C GLY A 179 3.42 8.58 1.52
N SER A 180 2.35 9.09 0.90
CA SER A 180 2.06 8.90 -0.52
C SER A 180 3.09 9.58 -1.43
N ASP A 181 3.54 10.78 -1.06
CA ASP A 181 4.63 11.47 -1.76
C ASP A 181 5.97 10.73 -1.60
N ILE A 182 6.27 10.17 -0.42
CA ILE A 182 7.42 9.28 -0.20
C ILE A 182 7.33 8.07 -1.12
N ALA A 183 6.16 7.41 -1.18
CA ALA A 183 5.95 6.21 -2.01
C ALA A 183 6.17 6.52 -3.48
N CYS A 184 5.70 7.67 -3.97
CA CYS A 184 5.96 8.15 -5.33
C CYS A 184 7.46 8.36 -5.60
N ILE A 185 8.20 8.94 -4.64
CA ILE A 185 9.64 9.16 -4.78
C ILE A 185 10.42 7.85 -4.82
N ILE A 186 10.08 6.90 -3.94
CA ILE A 186 10.72 5.57 -3.90
C ILE A 186 10.40 4.81 -5.20
N LEU A 187 9.13 4.76 -5.62
CA LEU A 187 8.72 4.12 -6.87
C LEU A 187 9.51 4.68 -8.07
N LYS A 188 9.56 6.01 -8.23
CA LYS A 188 10.24 6.61 -9.38
C LYS A 188 11.76 6.52 -9.28
N SER A 189 12.34 6.91 -8.14
CA SER A 189 13.80 7.04 -7.99
C SER A 189 14.53 5.70 -7.81
N ILE A 190 13.81 4.65 -7.40
CA ILE A 190 14.38 3.33 -7.19
C ILE A 190 13.86 2.34 -8.23
N LEU A 191 12.58 1.97 -8.19
CA LEU A 191 12.08 0.88 -9.02
C LEU A 191 12.09 1.24 -10.51
N ILE A 192 11.41 2.33 -10.88
CA ILE A 192 11.32 2.75 -12.28
C ILE A 192 12.70 3.06 -12.85
N THR A 193 13.53 3.83 -12.13
CA THR A 193 14.91 4.10 -12.60
C THR A 193 15.77 2.83 -12.70
N THR A 194 15.59 1.83 -11.83
CA THR A 194 16.30 0.56 -11.97
C THR A 194 15.86 -0.18 -13.23
N ILE A 195 14.55 -0.24 -13.48
CA ILE A 195 13.99 -0.86 -14.69
C ILE A 195 14.47 -0.13 -15.94
N GLU A 196 14.39 1.20 -15.97
CA GLU A 196 14.90 2.04 -17.08
C GLU A 196 16.36 1.68 -17.39
N ASN A 197 17.24 1.64 -16.38
CA ASN A 197 18.66 1.28 -16.60
C ASN A 197 18.84 -0.17 -17.06
N ALA A 198 18.06 -1.11 -16.52
CA ALA A 198 18.17 -2.51 -16.88
C ALA A 198 17.69 -2.79 -18.32
N LEU A 199 16.66 -2.07 -18.78
CA LEU A 199 16.23 -2.09 -20.18
C LEU A 199 17.29 -1.46 -21.08
N ASP A 200 17.79 -0.26 -20.74
CA ASP A 200 18.78 0.48 -21.54
C ASP A 200 20.13 -0.27 -21.69
N ASN A 201 20.54 -1.03 -20.67
CA ASN A 201 21.80 -1.76 -20.64
C ASN A 201 21.65 -3.25 -20.99
N GLU A 202 20.44 -3.71 -21.30
CA GLU A 202 20.12 -5.13 -21.51
C GLU A 202 20.57 -6.01 -20.31
N GLU A 203 20.44 -5.49 -19.09
CA GLU A 203 20.85 -6.19 -17.88
C GLU A 203 19.83 -7.25 -17.46
N PHE A 204 20.32 -8.46 -17.19
CA PHE A 204 19.50 -9.57 -16.74
C PHE A 204 19.30 -9.52 -15.22
N GLU A 205 18.38 -8.66 -14.76
CA GLU A 205 18.04 -8.51 -13.35
C GLU A 205 16.71 -9.20 -12.99
N SER A 206 16.68 -9.93 -11.88
CA SER A 206 15.46 -10.62 -11.42
C SER A 206 14.48 -9.65 -10.78
N HIS A 207 13.17 -9.94 -10.86
CA HIS A 207 12.14 -9.14 -10.20
C HIS A 207 12.40 -9.00 -8.69
N ASP A 208 12.82 -10.09 -8.04
CA ASP A 208 13.20 -10.12 -6.63
C ASP A 208 14.34 -9.15 -6.29
N LYS A 209 15.39 -9.06 -7.13
CA LYS A 209 16.50 -8.11 -6.91
C LYS A 209 16.05 -6.66 -7.05
N ILE A 210 15.21 -6.37 -8.04
CA ILE A 210 14.72 -5.01 -8.28
C ILE A 210 13.82 -4.56 -7.13
N LYS A 211 12.87 -5.39 -6.69
CA LYS A 211 11.95 -5.03 -5.60
C LYS A 211 12.67 -4.91 -4.24
N GLU A 212 13.72 -5.71 -4.00
CA GLU A 212 14.53 -5.63 -2.77
C GLU A 212 15.21 -4.25 -2.63
N LYS A 213 15.57 -3.59 -3.74
CA LYS A 213 16.13 -2.23 -3.70
C LYS A 213 15.16 -1.20 -3.10
N ALA A 214 13.85 -1.38 -3.26
CA ALA A 214 12.86 -0.50 -2.61
C ALA A 214 12.68 -0.84 -1.13
N LEU A 215 12.72 -2.12 -0.76
CA LEU A 215 12.73 -2.55 0.65
C LEU A 215 13.96 -2.01 1.39
N LYS A 216 15.10 -1.90 0.68
CA LYS A 216 16.36 -1.33 1.16
C LYS A 216 16.58 0.10 0.65
N PHE A 217 15.53 0.92 0.57
CA PHE A 217 15.62 2.27 -0.02
C PHE A 217 16.71 3.15 0.59
N MET A 218 17.06 2.90 1.86
CA MET A 218 18.11 3.58 2.61
C MET A 218 19.50 3.45 1.97
N ASP A 219 19.76 2.39 1.21
CA ASP A 219 21.02 2.19 0.50
C ASP A 219 21.15 3.16 -0.70
N ASN A 220 20.02 3.67 -1.20
CA ASN A 220 20.00 4.64 -2.28
C ASN A 220 20.16 6.08 -1.77
N LYS A 221 21.41 6.54 -1.67
CA LYS A 221 21.77 7.89 -1.21
C LYS A 221 21.02 9.01 -1.93
N LYS A 222 20.78 8.88 -3.24
CA LYS A 222 20.05 9.89 -4.03
C LYS A 222 18.58 9.95 -3.62
N CYS A 223 17.95 8.80 -3.37
CA CYS A 223 16.58 8.73 -2.86
C CYS A 223 16.49 9.35 -1.46
N VAL A 224 17.38 8.94 -0.55
CA VAL A 224 17.45 9.47 0.83
C VAL A 224 17.63 10.99 0.84
N MET A 225 18.52 11.55 0.01
CA MET A 225 18.69 12.99 -0.13
C MET A 225 17.42 13.67 -0.63
N LYS A 226 16.75 13.13 -1.66
CA LYS A 226 15.48 13.68 -2.15
C LYS A 226 14.40 13.69 -1.07
N LEU A 227 14.28 12.62 -0.28
CA LEU A 227 13.30 12.54 0.80
C LEU A 227 13.56 13.62 1.87
N LYS A 228 14.81 13.79 2.31
CA LYS A 228 15.21 14.82 3.27
C LYS A 228 15.03 16.24 2.74
N ASP A 229 15.54 16.52 1.54
CA ASP A 229 15.62 17.90 1.04
C ASP A 229 14.29 18.39 0.46
N LYS A 230 13.55 17.51 -0.23
CA LYS A 230 12.30 17.89 -0.92
C LYS A 230 11.09 17.79 0.01
N LEU A 231 10.98 16.71 0.79
CA LEU A 231 9.80 16.46 1.62
C LEU A 231 10.01 16.81 3.10
N LYS A 232 11.26 16.97 3.56
CA LYS A 232 11.60 17.25 4.98
C LYS A 232 10.99 16.23 5.94
N VAL A 233 10.92 14.97 5.50
CA VAL A 233 10.33 13.87 6.26
C VAL A 233 11.36 13.26 7.20
N ASP A 234 10.87 12.72 8.30
CA ASP A 234 11.65 11.81 9.14
C ASP A 234 11.83 10.47 8.41
N ILE A 235 13.07 10.08 8.15
CA ILE A 235 13.38 8.88 7.40
C ILE A 235 13.28 7.62 8.29
N GLU A 236 13.50 7.76 9.60
CA GLU A 236 13.43 6.64 10.55
C GLU A 236 11.98 6.14 10.72
N GLU A 237 11.01 6.99 10.39
CA GLU A 237 9.57 6.70 10.44
C GLU A 237 9.01 6.10 9.13
N ILE A 238 9.87 5.76 8.17
CA ILE A 238 9.49 5.18 6.87
C ILE A 238 9.78 3.68 6.87
N ASP A 239 8.74 2.88 6.69
CA ASP A 239 8.86 1.43 6.53
C ASP A 239 8.22 0.97 5.21
N VAL A 240 9.02 0.43 4.29
CA VAL A 240 8.54 -0.11 3.01
C VAL A 240 8.14 -1.57 3.22
N ILE A 241 6.85 -1.79 3.44
CA ILE A 241 6.29 -3.10 3.78
C ILE A 241 5.93 -3.96 2.56
N TYR A 242 5.84 -3.35 1.37
CA TYR A 242 5.51 -4.02 0.12
C TYR A 242 6.26 -3.40 -1.07
N SER A 243 6.79 -4.26 -1.95
CA SER A 243 7.35 -3.83 -3.23
C SER A 243 7.07 -4.87 -4.30
N ASN A 244 6.68 -4.41 -5.49
CA ASN A 244 6.26 -5.26 -6.59
C ASN A 244 6.96 -4.89 -7.90
N VAL A 245 7.45 -5.92 -8.59
CA VAL A 245 7.91 -5.87 -9.98
C VAL A 245 7.47 -7.16 -10.64
N GLN A 246 6.71 -7.07 -11.73
CA GLN A 246 6.28 -8.24 -12.51
C GLN A 246 6.29 -7.89 -14.00
N SER A 247 6.78 -8.80 -14.83
CA SER A 247 6.83 -8.65 -16.29
C SER A 247 6.85 -10.02 -16.97
N GLY A 248 6.76 -10.05 -18.29
CA GLY A 248 6.67 -11.29 -19.06
C GLY A 248 5.23 -11.78 -19.18
N ASN A 249 4.97 -13.05 -18.84
CA ASN A 249 3.71 -13.74 -19.17
C ASN A 249 2.94 -14.29 -17.95
N ASN A 250 3.39 -14.02 -16.73
CA ASN A 250 2.75 -14.52 -15.52
C ASN A 250 2.58 -13.40 -14.50
N PHE A 251 1.32 -13.04 -14.24
CA PHE A 251 0.98 -11.94 -13.35
C PHE A 251 0.11 -12.43 -12.20
N THR A 252 0.31 -11.82 -11.03
CA THR A 252 -0.52 -12.05 -9.85
C THR A 252 -0.76 -10.71 -9.16
N LEU A 253 -1.99 -10.20 -9.27
CA LEU A 253 -2.41 -8.87 -8.82
C LEU A 253 -2.80 -8.93 -7.34
N THR A 254 -1.79 -9.10 -6.49
CA THR A 254 -1.97 -9.12 -5.02
C THR A 254 -0.89 -8.31 -4.34
N TYR A 255 -1.21 -7.75 -3.17
CA TYR A 255 -0.27 -7.02 -2.33
C TYR A 255 0.52 -7.93 -1.40
N LYS A 256 0.94 -9.09 -1.89
CA LYS A 256 1.82 -10.00 -1.18
C LYS A 256 3.12 -10.05 -1.94
N ASN A 257 4.24 -10.01 -1.22
CA ASN A 257 5.54 -10.24 -1.83
C ASN A 257 5.55 -11.70 -2.32
N SER A 258 5.42 -11.90 -3.63
CA SER A 258 5.55 -13.20 -4.26
C SER A 258 7.02 -13.61 -4.31
N ASN A 259 7.33 -14.91 -4.26
CA ASN A 259 8.69 -15.40 -4.53
C ASN A 259 8.86 -15.59 -6.05
N ASP A 260 8.73 -14.50 -6.79
CA ASP A 260 8.86 -14.52 -8.24
C ASP A 260 10.33 -14.50 -8.67
N LYS A 261 10.79 -15.65 -9.15
CA LYS A 261 12.17 -15.84 -9.64
C LYS A 261 12.34 -15.46 -11.12
N ASN A 262 11.30 -14.91 -11.76
CA ASN A 262 11.40 -14.43 -13.14
C ASN A 262 12.32 -13.22 -13.24
N TYR A 263 12.84 -13.03 -14.45
CA TYR A 263 13.67 -11.88 -14.81
C TYR A 263 12.84 -10.80 -15.49
N LEU A 264 13.32 -9.57 -15.37
CA LEU A 264 12.75 -8.45 -16.10
C LEU A 264 12.73 -8.79 -17.60
N SER A 265 11.53 -8.86 -18.15
CA SER A 265 11.29 -9.14 -19.56
C SER A 265 11.73 -7.95 -20.41
N GLN A 266 12.57 -8.23 -21.41
CA GLN A 266 12.93 -7.30 -22.49
C GLN A 266 11.96 -7.40 -23.67
N ASN A 267 11.04 -8.37 -23.65
CA ASN A 267 10.04 -8.55 -24.70
C ASN A 267 8.91 -7.53 -24.56
N GLU A 268 8.23 -7.27 -25.68
CA GLU A 268 7.01 -6.48 -25.73
C GLU A 268 5.97 -6.91 -24.67
N GLY A 269 5.34 -5.93 -24.02
CA GLY A 269 4.37 -6.21 -22.99
C GLY A 269 4.25 -5.11 -21.95
N THR A 270 3.97 -5.55 -20.72
CA THR A 270 3.66 -4.71 -19.58
C THR A 270 4.56 -5.06 -18.40
N ILE A 271 4.99 -4.04 -17.67
CA ILE A 271 5.77 -4.19 -16.43
C ILE A 271 4.97 -3.56 -15.30
N LEU A 272 4.48 -4.37 -14.36
CA LEU A 272 3.82 -3.90 -13.16
C LEU A 272 4.87 -3.48 -12.13
N VAL A 273 4.73 -2.29 -11.56
CA VAL A 273 5.62 -1.75 -10.53
C VAL A 273 4.82 -1.13 -9.40
N GLY A 274 5.16 -1.41 -8.15
CA GLY A 274 4.40 -0.86 -7.02
C GLY A 274 5.18 -0.83 -5.72
N VAL A 275 4.78 0.08 -4.84
CA VAL A 275 5.35 0.29 -3.51
C VAL A 275 4.20 0.52 -2.53
N GLY A 276 4.22 -0.24 -1.43
CA GLY A 276 3.38 -0.01 -0.27
C GLY A 276 4.27 0.27 0.92
N LEU A 277 3.99 1.34 1.64
CA LEU A 277 4.78 1.76 2.78
C LEU A 277 3.92 2.31 3.90
N LYS A 278 4.51 2.35 5.09
CA LYS A 278 3.98 2.97 6.30
C LYS A 278 4.85 4.17 6.65
N TYR A 279 4.22 5.31 6.88
CA TYR A 279 4.87 6.52 7.39
C TYR A 279 4.15 7.00 8.64
N LYS A 280 4.87 7.08 9.78
CA LYS A 280 4.27 7.40 11.10
C LYS A 280 3.01 6.58 11.37
N GLU A 281 3.15 5.27 11.25
CA GLU A 281 2.08 4.27 11.41
C GLU A 281 0.92 4.30 10.40
N LEU A 282 0.88 5.22 9.44
CA LEU A 282 -0.15 5.25 8.41
C LEU A 282 0.35 4.73 7.08
N CYS A 283 -0.34 3.71 6.57
CA CYS A 283 -0.05 3.05 5.31
C CYS A 283 -0.54 3.87 4.11
N CYS A 284 0.17 3.72 3.01
CA CYS A 284 -0.20 4.14 1.67
C CYS A 284 0.33 3.13 0.66
N ASN A 285 -0.28 3.11 -0.52
CA ASN A 285 0.11 2.25 -1.63
C ASN A 285 0.05 3.01 -2.96
N ILE A 286 0.94 2.62 -3.86
CA ILE A 286 0.92 3.01 -5.26
C ILE A 286 1.32 1.85 -6.15
N THR A 287 0.57 1.63 -7.22
CA THR A 287 0.94 0.71 -8.31
C THR A 287 0.78 1.41 -9.65
N ARG A 288 1.74 1.20 -10.54
CA ARG A 288 1.74 1.65 -11.92
C ARG A 288 2.04 0.48 -12.85
N THR A 289 1.63 0.65 -14.11
CA THR A 289 2.03 -0.22 -15.20
C THR A 289 2.87 0.59 -16.18
N LEU A 290 4.06 0.07 -16.51
CA LEU A 290 4.90 0.55 -17.59
C LEU A 290 4.62 -0.26 -18.85
N LEU A 291 4.79 0.36 -20.01
CA LEU A 291 4.55 -0.23 -21.31
C LEU A 291 5.89 -0.36 -22.05
N LEU A 292 6.25 -1.58 -22.46
CA LEU A 292 7.47 -1.86 -23.21
C LEU A 292 7.12 -2.37 -24.60
N ASN A 293 7.60 -1.71 -25.66
CA ASN A 293 7.29 -2.03 -27.06
C ASN A 293 5.79 -2.32 -27.27
N ALA A 294 4.95 -1.47 -26.68
CA ALA A 294 3.56 -1.83 -26.43
C ALA A 294 2.70 -1.81 -27.70
N ARG A 295 2.09 -2.96 -28.00
CA ARG A 295 1.06 -3.12 -29.03
C ARG A 295 -0.22 -2.33 -28.71
N THR A 296 -1.07 -2.15 -29.71
CA THR A 296 -2.36 -1.44 -29.60
C THR A 296 -3.23 -1.98 -28.46
N GLN A 297 -3.29 -3.30 -28.26
CA GLN A 297 -4.10 -3.90 -27.20
C GLN A 297 -3.64 -3.51 -25.79
N HIS A 298 -2.33 -3.41 -25.56
CA HIS A 298 -1.78 -2.95 -24.27
C HIS A 298 -2.17 -1.49 -24.00
N LYS A 299 -2.02 -0.64 -25.03
CA LYS A 299 -2.34 0.80 -24.97
C LYS A 299 -3.84 1.04 -24.75
N GLU A 300 -4.70 0.29 -25.45
CA GLU A 300 -6.16 0.34 -25.27
C GLU A 300 -6.58 -0.10 -23.86
N LEU A 301 -6.07 -1.25 -23.36
CA LEU A 301 -6.42 -1.72 -22.01
C LEU A 301 -5.91 -0.79 -20.90
N TYR A 302 -4.73 -0.20 -21.08
CA TYR A 302 -4.21 0.81 -20.17
C TYR A 302 -5.14 2.02 -20.09
N ASN A 303 -5.49 2.62 -21.23
CA ASN A 303 -6.39 3.77 -21.28
C ASN A 303 -7.79 3.44 -20.74
N PHE A 304 -8.28 2.23 -21.00
CA PHE A 304 -9.54 1.78 -20.43
C PHE A 304 -9.48 1.66 -18.90
N THR A 305 -8.39 1.12 -18.37
CA THR A 305 -8.16 1.03 -16.91
C THR A 305 -8.15 2.41 -16.25
N ILE A 306 -7.50 3.40 -16.86
CA ILE A 306 -7.52 4.79 -16.39
C ILE A 306 -8.94 5.38 -16.44
N SER A 307 -9.71 5.06 -17.48
CA SER A 307 -11.09 5.54 -17.63
C SER A 307 -12.01 4.95 -16.56
N ILE A 308 -11.83 3.66 -16.24
CA ILE A 308 -12.54 2.98 -15.14
C ILE A 308 -12.20 3.63 -13.80
N GLU A 309 -10.93 3.89 -13.51
CA GLU A 309 -10.51 4.55 -12.27
C GLU A 309 -11.15 5.93 -12.11
N LYS A 310 -11.13 6.75 -13.18
CA LYS A 310 -11.80 8.07 -13.21
C LYS A 310 -13.30 7.95 -12.96
N TYR A 311 -13.96 6.95 -13.55
CA TYR A 311 -15.38 6.67 -13.32
C TYR A 311 -15.66 6.27 -11.86
N ILE A 312 -14.81 5.43 -11.25
CA ILE A 312 -14.97 5.04 -9.84
C ILE A 312 -14.90 6.28 -8.94
N ILE A 313 -13.86 7.10 -9.11
CA ILE A 313 -13.65 8.33 -8.34
C ILE A 313 -14.84 9.28 -8.49
N LYS A 314 -15.30 9.50 -9.72
CA LYS A 314 -16.32 10.50 -10.00
C LYS A 314 -17.73 10.03 -9.62
N GLU A 315 -18.09 8.79 -9.90
CA GLU A 315 -19.47 8.31 -9.90
C GLU A 315 -19.77 7.26 -8.82
N CYS A 316 -18.76 6.51 -8.34
CA CYS A 316 -18.99 5.35 -7.46
C CYS A 316 -18.65 5.60 -5.99
N LEU A 317 -17.59 6.36 -5.69
CA LEU A 317 -17.12 6.62 -4.32
C LEU A 317 -17.93 7.73 -3.64
N LYS A 318 -19.24 7.52 -3.48
CA LYS A 318 -20.14 8.45 -2.78
C LYS A 318 -20.39 7.96 -1.35
N VAL A 319 -20.27 8.86 -0.37
CA VAL A 319 -20.45 8.55 1.06
C VAL A 319 -21.79 7.83 1.30
N GLY A 320 -21.76 6.79 2.11
CA GLY A 320 -22.91 5.92 2.40
C GLY A 320 -23.17 4.81 1.37
N THR A 321 -22.50 4.81 0.21
CA THR A 321 -22.65 3.74 -0.79
C THR A 321 -22.01 2.44 -0.28
N ASN A 322 -22.74 1.33 -0.39
CA ASN A 322 -22.21 0.01 -0.02
C ASN A 322 -21.08 -0.42 -0.96
N PHE A 323 -20.04 -1.06 -0.42
CA PHE A 323 -18.89 -1.57 -1.17
C PHE A 323 -19.29 -2.54 -2.29
N SER A 324 -20.25 -3.43 -2.04
CA SER A 324 -20.82 -4.30 -3.07
C SER A 324 -21.40 -3.53 -4.26
N SER A 325 -22.03 -2.37 -3.99
CA SER A 325 -22.66 -1.55 -5.02
C SER A 325 -21.60 -0.78 -5.83
N VAL A 326 -20.54 -0.30 -5.17
CA VAL A 326 -19.37 0.31 -5.86
C VAL A 326 -18.76 -0.71 -6.83
N TYR A 327 -18.51 -1.94 -6.37
CA TYR A 327 -17.97 -3.00 -7.23
C TYR A 327 -18.89 -3.35 -8.40
N LYS A 328 -20.19 -3.56 -8.15
CA LYS A 328 -21.15 -3.90 -9.21
C LYS A 328 -21.26 -2.82 -10.29
N LYS A 329 -21.39 -1.55 -9.89
CA LYS A 329 -21.41 -0.40 -10.83
C LYS A 329 -20.15 -0.32 -11.67
N THR A 330 -19.00 -0.63 -11.07
CA THR A 330 -17.72 -0.66 -11.77
C THR A 330 -17.69 -1.77 -12.81
N LEU A 331 -18.12 -2.98 -12.44
CA LEU A 331 -18.15 -4.13 -13.34
C LEU A 331 -19.16 -3.94 -14.49
N GLU A 332 -20.30 -3.29 -14.22
CA GLU A 332 -21.26 -2.88 -15.26
C GLU A 332 -20.62 -1.91 -16.25
N TYR A 333 -19.94 -0.87 -15.75
CA TYR A 333 -19.19 0.07 -16.58
C TYR A 333 -18.16 -0.65 -17.48
N VAL A 334 -17.41 -1.61 -16.93
CA VAL A 334 -16.45 -2.44 -17.69
C VAL A 334 -17.13 -3.19 -18.84
N LYS A 335 -18.29 -3.81 -18.59
CA LYS A 335 -19.02 -4.59 -19.60
C LYS A 335 -19.59 -3.73 -20.72
N GLU A 336 -20.05 -2.52 -20.39
CA GLU A 336 -20.68 -1.60 -21.34
C GLU A 336 -19.65 -0.90 -22.24
N HIS A 337 -18.56 -0.40 -21.65
CA HIS A 337 -17.63 0.52 -22.33
C HIS A 337 -16.47 -0.22 -23.02
N LYS A 338 -16.27 -1.53 -22.78
CA LYS A 338 -15.23 -2.31 -23.49
C LYS A 338 -15.36 -2.27 -25.01
N LYS A 339 -16.58 -2.07 -25.53
CA LYS A 339 -16.88 -2.05 -26.97
C LYS A 339 -16.31 -0.81 -27.67
N GLU A 340 -15.94 0.22 -26.93
CA GLU A 340 -15.28 1.42 -27.46
C GLU A 340 -13.84 1.14 -27.92
N TYR A 341 -13.26 0.01 -27.48
CA TYR A 341 -11.89 -0.39 -27.78
C TYR A 341 -11.88 -1.59 -28.73
N LYS A 342 -11.32 -1.39 -29.93
CA LYS A 342 -11.40 -2.35 -31.04
C LYS A 342 -10.78 -3.70 -30.68
N THR A 343 -9.67 -3.70 -29.95
CA THR A 343 -8.98 -4.96 -29.59
C THR A 343 -9.62 -5.67 -28.40
N LEU A 344 -10.40 -4.95 -27.58
CA LEU A 344 -11.05 -5.50 -26.39
C LEU A 344 -12.48 -6.01 -26.68
N SER A 345 -13.13 -5.51 -27.74
CA SER A 345 -14.52 -5.85 -28.06
C SER A 345 -14.78 -7.35 -28.29
N ASN A 346 -13.76 -8.07 -28.76
CA ASN A 346 -13.84 -9.50 -29.07
C ASN A 346 -13.39 -10.41 -27.91
N ILE A 347 -13.05 -9.82 -26.76
CA ILE A 347 -12.58 -10.52 -25.56
C ILE A 347 -13.62 -10.33 -24.45
N GLN A 348 -13.84 -11.36 -23.64
CA GLN A 348 -14.57 -11.23 -22.38
C GLN A 348 -13.65 -10.62 -21.32
N ILE A 349 -13.27 -9.35 -21.51
CA ILE A 349 -12.28 -8.65 -20.68
C ILE A 349 -12.69 -8.62 -19.20
N GLU A 350 -14.00 -8.64 -18.92
CA GLU A 350 -14.60 -8.72 -17.59
C GLU A 350 -14.17 -9.98 -16.82
N ASN A 351 -13.81 -11.08 -17.49
CA ASN A 351 -13.33 -12.31 -16.83
C ASN A 351 -11.92 -12.16 -16.27
N TYR A 352 -11.16 -11.18 -16.76
CA TYR A 352 -9.80 -10.86 -16.30
C TYR A 352 -9.79 -9.74 -15.26
N PHE A 353 -10.94 -9.09 -15.03
CA PHE A 353 -11.04 -7.98 -14.09
C PHE A 353 -10.83 -8.45 -12.64
N VAL A 354 -10.12 -7.65 -11.85
CA VAL A 354 -9.84 -7.95 -10.44
C VAL A 354 -11.14 -8.11 -9.64
N LYS A 355 -11.15 -9.07 -8.72
CA LYS A 355 -12.30 -9.34 -7.83
C LYS A 355 -12.43 -8.34 -6.67
N CYS A 356 -11.41 -7.51 -6.46
CA CYS A 356 -11.35 -6.50 -5.42
C CYS A 356 -10.80 -5.22 -6.04
N ILE A 357 -11.60 -4.15 -5.99
CA ILE A 357 -11.24 -2.86 -6.59
C ILE A 357 -10.65 -1.87 -5.59
N GLY A 358 -10.40 -2.31 -4.36
CA GLY A 358 -9.79 -1.49 -3.32
C GLY A 358 -10.14 -1.93 -1.91
N HIS A 359 -9.61 -1.21 -0.93
CA HIS A 359 -9.87 -1.43 0.49
C HIS A 359 -9.56 -0.16 1.28
N ILE A 360 -10.07 -0.07 2.52
CA ILE A 360 -9.61 0.97 3.46
C ILE A 360 -8.14 0.74 3.78
N ILE A 361 -7.35 1.82 3.75
CA ILE A 361 -5.92 1.81 4.06
C ILE A 361 -5.62 2.80 5.20
N GLY A 362 -4.82 2.38 6.16
CA GLY A 362 -4.69 3.07 7.45
C GLY A 362 -3.53 2.59 8.28
N ILE A 363 -3.78 2.37 9.57
CA ILE A 363 -2.83 1.66 10.44
C ILE A 363 -2.51 0.29 9.84
N GLU A 364 -3.55 -0.42 9.42
CA GLU A 364 -3.42 -1.63 8.61
C GLU A 364 -3.28 -1.29 7.13
N PHE A 365 -2.42 -2.06 6.45
CA PHE A 365 -2.25 -1.93 5.01
C PHE A 365 -3.47 -2.45 4.24
N ILE A 366 -4.04 -3.58 4.66
CA ILE A 366 -5.31 -4.12 4.17
C ILE A 366 -6.18 -4.50 5.36
N ASP A 367 -7.27 -3.77 5.56
CA ASP A 367 -8.35 -4.25 6.43
C ASP A 367 -9.28 -5.19 5.62
N LYS A 368 -9.27 -6.47 5.99
CA LYS A 368 -10.02 -7.53 5.29
C LYS A 368 -11.53 -7.40 5.43
N GLU A 369 -12.03 -6.66 6.42
CA GLU A 369 -13.47 -6.41 6.56
C GLU A 369 -13.95 -5.30 5.63
N TYR A 370 -13.02 -4.43 5.19
CA TYR A 370 -13.33 -3.28 4.36
C TYR A 370 -12.81 -3.40 2.92
N LEU A 371 -12.90 -4.61 2.35
CA LEU A 371 -12.62 -4.85 0.93
C LEU A 371 -13.79 -4.40 0.04
N ILE A 372 -13.49 -3.68 -1.04
CA ILE A 372 -14.47 -3.29 -2.06
C ILE A 372 -14.64 -4.44 -3.06
N ILE A 373 -15.53 -5.37 -2.71
CA ILE A 373 -15.83 -6.61 -3.44
C ILE A 373 -17.35 -6.80 -3.57
N GLU A 374 -17.77 -7.63 -4.51
CA GLU A 374 -19.19 -7.89 -4.78
C GLU A 374 -19.99 -8.39 -3.56
N SER A 375 -19.37 -9.20 -2.70
CA SER A 375 -20.00 -9.83 -1.54
C SER A 375 -20.01 -8.97 -0.28
N ASN A 376 -19.36 -7.80 -0.28
CA ASN A 376 -19.30 -6.94 0.92
C ASN A 376 -20.48 -5.96 0.95
N HIS A 377 -21.59 -6.39 1.54
CA HIS A 377 -22.82 -5.61 1.67
C HIS A 377 -22.86 -4.70 2.89
N GLN A 378 -21.95 -4.88 3.85
CA GLN A 378 -21.94 -4.15 5.12
C GLN A 378 -21.02 -2.93 5.07
N GLY A 379 -19.86 -3.06 4.41
CA GLY A 379 -18.92 -1.96 4.24
C GLY A 379 -19.53 -0.82 3.42
N LYS A 380 -19.30 0.41 3.85
CA LYS A 380 -19.79 1.63 3.22
C LYS A 380 -18.66 2.61 2.98
N ILE A 381 -18.79 3.40 1.92
CA ILE A 381 -17.92 4.55 1.68
C ILE A 381 -18.14 5.56 2.80
N GLN A 382 -17.05 6.01 3.41
CA GLN A 382 -17.01 6.86 4.59
C GLN A 382 -16.23 8.14 4.25
N LYS A 383 -16.67 9.27 4.81
CA LYS A 383 -15.90 10.50 4.80
C LYS A 383 -14.83 10.47 5.87
N ASN A 384 -13.79 11.28 5.70
CA ASN A 384 -12.59 11.27 6.52
C ASN A 384 -11.92 9.88 6.55
N THR A 385 -11.86 9.21 5.41
CA THR A 385 -11.33 7.85 5.29
C THR A 385 -10.46 7.75 4.06
N SER A 386 -9.37 6.99 4.18
CA SER A 386 -8.45 6.73 3.08
C SER A 386 -8.65 5.32 2.53
N TYR A 387 -8.58 5.20 1.21
CA TYR A 387 -8.73 3.96 0.48
C TYR A 387 -7.52 3.74 -0.42
N ASN A 388 -7.09 2.49 -0.53
CA ASN A 388 -6.30 2.06 -1.67
C ASN A 388 -7.28 1.70 -2.79
N LEU A 389 -7.43 2.59 -3.78
CA LEU A 389 -8.20 2.31 -4.99
C LEU A 389 -7.32 1.49 -5.94
N SER A 390 -7.83 0.37 -6.44
CA SER A 390 -7.04 -0.63 -7.16
C SER A 390 -7.81 -1.19 -8.34
N VAL A 391 -7.45 -0.81 -9.56
CA VAL A 391 -8.13 -1.25 -10.78
C VAL A 391 -7.14 -2.04 -11.64
N GLY A 392 -7.54 -3.22 -12.09
CA GLY A 392 -6.67 -4.01 -12.95
C GLY A 392 -7.32 -5.17 -13.66
N PHE A 393 -6.56 -5.72 -14.58
CA PHE A 393 -6.87 -6.90 -15.37
C PHE A 393 -5.69 -7.86 -15.31
N GLU A 394 -5.92 -9.07 -14.82
CA GLU A 394 -4.91 -10.08 -14.57
C GLU A 394 -4.83 -11.07 -15.74
N ASN A 395 -3.63 -11.37 -16.25
CA ASN A 395 -3.37 -12.45 -17.21
C ASN A 395 -4.25 -12.41 -18.48
N VAL A 396 -4.48 -11.21 -19.02
CA VAL A 396 -5.23 -10.99 -20.27
C VAL A 396 -4.51 -11.67 -21.43
N GLN A 397 -5.28 -12.35 -22.27
CA GLN A 397 -4.74 -13.02 -23.45
C GLN A 397 -4.33 -11.98 -24.51
N GLY A 398 -3.03 -11.88 -24.74
CA GLY A 398 -2.45 -11.14 -25.86
C GLY A 398 -2.42 -11.95 -27.15
N LEU A 399 -1.88 -11.33 -28.20
CA LEU A 399 -1.58 -12.01 -29.46
C LEU A 399 -0.49 -13.08 -29.25
N GLU A 400 -0.46 -14.11 -30.10
CA GLU A 400 0.59 -15.16 -30.11
C GLU A 400 0.76 -15.93 -28.78
N LYS A 401 -0.33 -16.13 -28.03
CA LYS A 401 -0.36 -16.85 -26.73
C LYS A 401 0.37 -16.15 -25.57
N ASN A 402 0.93 -14.96 -25.76
CA ASN A 402 1.47 -14.16 -24.64
C ASN A 402 0.35 -13.65 -23.74
N LYS A 403 0.64 -13.48 -22.45
CA LYS A 403 -0.31 -12.92 -21.46
C LYS A 403 0.27 -11.63 -20.93
N PHE A 404 -0.60 -10.68 -20.61
CA PHE A 404 -0.18 -9.41 -20.00
C PHE A 404 -1.16 -9.00 -18.91
N ALA A 405 -0.79 -7.97 -18.15
CA ALA A 405 -1.67 -7.41 -17.12
C ALA A 405 -1.56 -5.89 -17.09
N ILE A 406 -2.65 -5.24 -16.71
CA ILE A 406 -2.64 -3.82 -16.35
C ILE A 406 -3.10 -3.72 -14.91
N TRP A 407 -2.35 -3.01 -14.08
CA TRP A 407 -2.74 -2.75 -12.70
C TRP A 407 -2.34 -1.33 -12.30
N ILE A 408 -3.32 -0.57 -11.85
CA ILE A 408 -3.18 0.80 -11.34
C ILE A 408 -3.77 0.83 -9.95
N SER A 409 -2.99 1.36 -9.00
CA SER A 409 -3.50 1.62 -7.66
C SER A 409 -2.98 2.96 -7.16
N ASP A 410 -3.85 3.64 -6.42
CA ASP A 410 -3.59 4.94 -5.83
C ASP A 410 -4.17 4.98 -4.41
N THR A 411 -3.45 5.64 -3.51
CA THR A 411 -4.01 6.02 -2.22
C THR A 411 -4.86 7.26 -2.43
N ILE A 412 -6.13 7.18 -2.07
CA ILE A 412 -7.08 8.28 -2.14
C ILE A 412 -7.63 8.55 -0.74
N CYS A 413 -8.08 9.77 -0.47
CA CYS A 413 -8.89 10.08 0.69
C CYS A 413 -10.22 10.71 0.28
N ILE A 414 -11.25 10.46 1.08
CA ILE A 414 -12.51 11.19 1.02
C ILE A 414 -12.50 12.15 2.21
N ASP A 415 -12.48 13.45 1.95
CA ASP A 415 -12.38 14.46 2.99
C ASP A 415 -13.73 14.72 3.69
N ASP A 416 -13.79 15.70 4.59
CA ASP A 416 -15.02 16.03 5.31
C ASP A 416 -16.11 16.68 4.42
N ASN A 417 -15.71 17.20 3.25
CA ASN A 417 -16.59 17.75 2.21
C ASN A 417 -17.10 16.67 1.23
N GLU A 418 -16.73 15.41 1.46
CA GLU A 418 -17.03 14.26 0.60
C GLU A 418 -16.31 14.29 -0.76
N ASP A 419 -15.25 15.11 -0.88
CA ASP A 419 -14.42 15.18 -2.08
C ASP A 419 -13.37 14.07 -2.07
N VAL A 420 -13.21 13.42 -3.23
CA VAL A 420 -12.17 12.39 -3.44
C VAL A 420 -10.88 13.03 -3.89
N ILE A 421 -9.82 12.90 -3.08
CA ILE A 421 -8.49 13.45 -3.34
C ILE A 421 -7.52 12.31 -3.57
N VAL A 422 -6.78 12.35 -4.69
CA VAL A 422 -5.72 11.38 -4.99
C VAL A 422 -4.44 11.82 -4.31
N LEU A 423 -3.96 11.05 -3.34
CA LEU A 423 -2.76 11.39 -2.55
C LEU A 423 -1.46 11.03 -3.27
N THR A 424 -1.52 10.14 -4.25
CA THR A 424 -0.39 9.62 -5.05
C THR A 424 -0.29 10.28 -6.44
N ASP A 425 -0.77 11.51 -6.57
CA ASP A 425 -0.79 12.32 -7.79
C ASP A 425 0.59 12.85 -8.23
N ALA A 426 1.61 12.72 -7.38
CA ALA A 426 2.99 13.15 -7.66
C ALA A 426 3.69 12.33 -8.77
N ILE A 427 3.09 11.22 -9.22
CA ILE A 427 3.57 10.44 -10.36
C ILE A 427 2.47 10.26 -11.41
N SER A 428 2.82 10.62 -12.64
CA SER A 428 1.93 10.60 -13.80
C SER A 428 1.42 9.20 -14.13
N LYS A 429 0.20 9.16 -14.68
CA LYS A 429 -0.42 8.00 -15.33
C LYS A 429 -0.61 8.24 -16.85
N GLU A 430 -0.06 9.33 -17.37
CA GLU A 430 -0.13 9.64 -18.79
C GLU A 430 0.74 8.66 -19.59
N ILE A 431 0.19 8.12 -20.68
CA ILE A 431 0.81 7.03 -21.43
C ILE A 431 2.21 7.38 -21.95
N ASN A 432 2.42 8.65 -22.34
CA ASN A 432 3.71 9.15 -22.81
C ASN A 432 4.80 9.19 -21.74
N THR A 433 4.44 9.12 -20.46
CA THR A 433 5.39 9.09 -19.34
C THR A 433 5.76 7.68 -18.88
N ILE A 434 5.06 6.66 -19.40
CA ILE A 434 5.19 5.27 -18.97
C ILE A 434 5.48 4.29 -20.12
N SER A 435 5.60 4.79 -21.36
CA SER A 435 5.88 3.99 -22.55
C SER A 435 7.37 4.05 -22.91
N TYR A 436 7.96 2.88 -23.11
CA TYR A 436 9.35 2.67 -23.50
C TYR A 436 9.36 1.90 -24.83
N GLU A 437 10.20 2.34 -25.75
CA GLU A 437 10.41 1.70 -27.04
C GLU A 437 11.91 1.39 -27.13
N LEU A 438 12.26 0.11 -27.22
CA LEU A 438 13.63 -0.35 -27.45
C LEU A 438 13.87 -0.43 -28.95
N GLU A 439 15.05 0.02 -29.41
CA GLU A 439 15.44 -0.14 -30.80
C GLU A 439 15.66 -1.64 -31.07
N ASP A 440 14.88 -2.24 -31.96
CA ASP A 440 15.14 -3.61 -32.43
C ASP A 440 16.53 -3.65 -33.07
N THR A 441 17.51 -4.31 -32.43
CA THR A 441 18.73 -4.74 -33.12
C THR A 441 18.42 -5.92 -34.03
N LYS A 442 17.51 -5.74 -34.99
CA LYS A 442 17.52 -6.53 -36.21
C LYS A 442 18.49 -5.84 -37.15
N SER A 443 19.77 -6.19 -37.02
CA SER A 443 20.76 -5.91 -38.05
C SER A 443 20.36 -6.63 -39.33
N ASP A 444 20.08 -5.84 -40.36
CA ASP A 444 20.36 -6.06 -41.78
C ASP A 444 21.06 -7.40 -42.14
N ASP A 445 20.31 -8.50 -42.23
CA ASP A 445 20.70 -9.73 -42.96
C ASP A 445 19.58 -10.12 -43.95
N GLU A 446 19.07 -9.13 -44.69
CA GLU A 446 18.32 -9.35 -45.95
C GLU A 446 18.91 -8.44 -47.04
N GLU A 447 20.17 -8.67 -47.38
CA GLU A 447 20.66 -8.55 -48.77
C GLU A 447 20.89 -10.02 -49.18
N GLY A 448 20.10 -10.64 -50.04
CA GLY A 448 19.81 -10.19 -51.39
C GLY A 448 20.92 -10.62 -52.36
N ASP A 449 21.42 -11.85 -52.27
CA ASP A 449 22.21 -12.47 -53.35
C ASP A 449 21.32 -13.46 -54.12
N ASP A 450 20.65 -12.92 -55.14
CA ASP A 450 20.32 -13.66 -56.34
C ASP A 450 21.63 -13.89 -57.10
N ASP A 451 22.17 -15.10 -57.06
CA ASP A 451 23.10 -15.56 -58.10
C ASP A 451 22.69 -16.97 -58.54
N GLU A 452 22.07 -17.02 -59.72
CA GLU A 452 21.93 -18.21 -60.55
C GLU A 452 23.33 -18.72 -60.94
N ARG A 453 23.59 -20.02 -60.72
CA ARG A 453 24.20 -20.92 -61.72
C ARG A 453 24.28 -22.39 -61.27
N ASP A 454 23.53 -23.20 -62.02
CA ASP A 454 23.85 -24.47 -62.70
C ASP A 454 24.58 -25.62 -61.99
N ASP A 455 23.96 -26.79 -62.18
CA ASP A 455 24.42 -28.16 -61.96
C ASP A 455 25.83 -28.45 -62.51
N ASP A 456 26.60 -29.28 -61.80
CA ASP A 456 27.32 -30.42 -62.40
C ASP A 456 27.81 -31.42 -61.33
N ASP A 457 27.85 -32.67 -61.76
CA ASP A 457 27.93 -33.95 -61.05
C ASP A 457 29.28 -34.33 -60.37
N GLU A 458 29.21 -35.45 -59.64
CA GLU A 458 30.24 -36.49 -59.35
C GLU A 458 30.99 -36.53 -57.98
N LYS A 459 30.46 -37.41 -57.11
CA LYS A 459 31.03 -38.66 -56.54
C LYS A 459 32.41 -38.73 -55.82
N ASP A 460 32.29 -39.39 -54.66
CA ASP A 460 33.12 -40.45 -54.05
C ASP A 460 34.33 -40.14 -53.13
N ASP A 461 34.31 -40.93 -52.04
CA ASP A 461 35.39 -41.50 -51.21
C ASP A 461 35.93 -40.82 -49.91
N GLU A 462 35.48 -41.44 -48.80
CA GLU A 462 36.23 -42.04 -47.68
C GLU A 462 37.50 -41.40 -47.05
N ARG A 463 37.37 -41.19 -45.71
CA ARG A 463 38.26 -41.57 -44.58
C ARG A 463 39.41 -40.67 -44.06
N ASP A 464 39.34 -40.57 -42.72
CA ASP A 464 40.37 -40.58 -41.66
C ASP A 464 41.29 -39.36 -41.38
N ASP A 465 41.08 -38.86 -40.14
CA ASP A 465 42.03 -38.52 -39.06
C ASP A 465 43.10 -37.41 -39.16
N ASP A 466 43.02 -36.57 -38.11
CA ASP A 466 44.06 -35.94 -37.28
C ASP A 466 44.80 -34.62 -37.66
N ASP A 467 44.85 -33.79 -36.60
CA ASP A 467 45.84 -32.80 -36.16
C ASP A 467 45.82 -31.31 -36.62
N ASP A 468 45.47 -30.49 -35.60
CA ASP A 468 46.20 -29.33 -35.05
C ASP A 468 46.29 -27.94 -35.73
N GLU A 469 45.82 -26.97 -34.91
CA GLU A 469 46.39 -25.64 -34.61
C GLU A 469 46.35 -24.46 -35.61
N LYS A 470 45.75 -23.37 -35.09
CA LYS A 470 45.97 -21.90 -35.30
C LYS A 470 45.04 -21.17 -36.26
N ASP A 471 44.27 -20.22 -35.71
CA ASP A 471 44.45 -18.78 -35.99
C ASP A 471 43.46 -17.90 -35.19
N ASP A 472 43.93 -17.42 -34.03
CA ASP A 472 43.33 -16.32 -33.25
C ASP A 472 44.09 -15.03 -33.60
N ASP A 473 43.75 -14.32 -34.69
CA ASP A 473 44.32 -12.98 -34.93
C ASP A 473 43.43 -11.97 -35.70
N GLU A 474 42.22 -12.33 -36.15
CA GLU A 474 41.35 -11.36 -36.86
C GLU A 474 40.41 -10.53 -35.95
N ASP A 475 40.24 -10.96 -34.70
CA ASP A 475 39.17 -10.41 -33.84
C ASP A 475 39.60 -9.14 -33.05
N ASP A 476 40.92 -8.93 -32.94
CA ASP A 476 41.51 -7.83 -32.17
C ASP A 476 41.66 -6.52 -32.99
N GLU A 477 41.78 -6.63 -34.31
CA GLU A 477 41.76 -5.48 -35.23
C GLU A 477 40.36 -4.84 -35.33
N LYS A 478 39.30 -5.65 -35.36
CA LYS A 478 37.91 -5.18 -35.42
C LYS A 478 37.51 -4.47 -34.11
N LYS A 479 37.96 -4.96 -32.95
CA LYS A 479 37.76 -4.32 -31.64
C LYS A 479 38.48 -2.97 -31.51
N LYS A 480 39.71 -2.83 -32.05
CA LYS A 480 40.45 -1.55 -32.06
C LYS A 480 39.84 -0.50 -32.99
N LYS A 481 39.29 -0.90 -34.15
CA LYS A 481 38.58 0.01 -35.09
C LYS A 481 37.23 0.50 -34.51
N LYS A 482 36.46 -0.36 -33.82
CA LYS A 482 35.21 0.03 -33.10
C LYS A 482 35.47 1.02 -31.95
N LYS A 483 36.53 0.81 -31.13
CA LYS A 483 36.91 1.76 -30.05
C LYS A 483 37.34 3.15 -30.57
N LYS A 484 38.03 3.24 -31.72
CA LYS A 484 38.42 4.52 -32.33
C LYS A 484 37.23 5.29 -32.93
N LYS A 485 36.23 4.61 -33.52
CA LYS A 485 34.98 5.26 -34.01
C LYS A 485 34.14 5.83 -32.86
N ASN A 486 34.01 5.13 -31.73
CA ASN A 486 33.25 5.61 -30.57
C ASN A 486 33.89 6.81 -29.85
N LYS A 487 35.22 6.89 -29.78
CA LYS A 487 35.92 8.10 -29.26
C LYS A 487 35.73 9.32 -30.17
N LYS A 488 35.69 9.16 -31.50
CA LYS A 488 35.43 10.27 -32.44
C LYS A 488 33.99 10.79 -32.36
N LYS A 489 32.97 9.92 -32.16
CA LYS A 489 31.57 10.35 -31.96
C LYS A 489 31.34 11.07 -30.62
N LYS A 490 31.99 10.64 -29.51
CA LYS A 490 31.93 11.35 -28.22
C LYS A 490 32.57 12.74 -28.25
N LYS A 491 33.64 12.96 -29.04
CA LYS A 491 34.23 14.30 -29.22
C LYS A 491 33.35 15.26 -30.05
N LYS A 492 32.59 14.76 -31.04
CA LYS A 492 31.65 15.60 -31.82
C LYS A 492 30.41 16.03 -31.03
N LYS A 493 29.91 15.22 -30.08
CA LYS A 493 28.77 15.60 -29.22
C LYS A 493 29.11 16.63 -28.12
N LYS A 494 30.39 16.81 -27.74
CA LYS A 494 30.82 17.82 -26.75
C LYS A 494 31.07 19.22 -27.32
N CYS A 495 30.97 19.44 -28.64
CA CYS A 495 31.06 20.76 -29.27
C CYS A 495 29.70 21.33 -29.71
N LYS A 496 28.59 20.67 -29.36
CA LYS A 496 27.22 21.19 -29.55
C LYS A 496 26.37 20.88 -28.32
N LYS A 497 26.69 21.53 -27.21
CA LYS A 497 25.78 21.95 -26.13
C LYS A 497 26.60 22.67 -25.07
#